data_AF-A0A452ZAY3-F1
#
_entry.id   AF-A0A452ZAY3-F1
#
_cell.length_a   1.000
_cell.length_b   1.000
_cell.length_c   1.000
_cell.angle_alpha   90.00
_cell.angle_beta   90.00
_cell.angle_gamma   90.00
#
_symmetry.space_group_name_H-M   'P 1'
#
loop_
_entity.id
_entity.type
_entity.pdbx_description
1 polymer ?
#
loop_
_entity_poly.entity_id
_entity_poly.type
_entity_poly.pdbx_seq_one_letter_code
_entity_poly.pdbx_strand_id
1 'polypeptide(L)'
;MNDEEAGSSFKSNGPSRAYFYWVTREQGSFEWFKGVMNEVAECDTDNAIEMHNYLTSVYEEGDARSALIAMVQSLQHAKNGVDIVSGSKIRTHFARPNWRKVYSDMANTHKNARIGVFYCGSPTLTKTLRELAIEFSHTTTTRFHFHKENF
;
A
#
# COMPACT_ATOMS: atom_id res chain seq x y z
N MET A 1 -28.02 -32.08 30.28
CA MET A 1 -28.07 -31.97 28.80
C MET A 1 -27.75 -30.52 28.51
N ASN A 2 -26.50 -30.26 28.13
CA ASN A 2 -26.01 -28.95 27.73
C ASN A 2 -26.25 -28.85 26.22
N ASP A 3 -27.10 -27.94 25.79
CA ASP A 3 -27.17 -27.52 24.40
C ASP A 3 -26.51 -26.13 24.31
N GLU A 4 -25.19 -26.16 24.10
CA GLU A 4 -24.45 -25.07 23.45
C GLU A 4 -24.36 -25.40 21.96
N GLU A 5 -24.85 -24.50 21.10
CA GLU A 5 -24.35 -24.16 19.75
C GLU A 5 -25.46 -23.43 18.97
N ALA A 6 -25.23 -22.41 18.15
CA ALA A 6 -23.99 -21.83 17.68
C ALA A 6 -24.25 -20.35 17.39
N GLY A 7 -23.37 -19.47 17.86
CA GLY A 7 -23.28 -18.11 17.34
C GLY A 7 -22.85 -18.17 15.88
N SER A 8 -23.77 -17.84 14.97
CA SER A 8 -23.47 -17.65 13.55
C SER A 8 -22.42 -16.53 13.41
N SER A 9 -21.17 -16.90 13.21
CA SER A 9 -20.11 -15.98 12.80
C SER A 9 -20.45 -15.47 11.40
N PHE A 10 -20.79 -14.19 11.29
CA PHE A 10 -20.88 -13.50 10.01
C PHE A 10 -19.50 -13.58 9.34
N LYS A 11 -19.33 -14.51 8.40
CA LYS A 11 -18.19 -14.49 7.49
C LYS A 11 -18.28 -13.21 6.67
N SER A 12 -17.41 -12.25 6.95
CA SER A 12 -17.23 -11.10 6.07
C SER A 12 -16.73 -11.63 4.71
N ASN A 13 -17.55 -11.48 3.67
CA ASN A 13 -17.19 -11.89 2.29
C ASN A 13 -16.13 -10.95 1.66
N GLY A 14 -15.38 -10.21 2.47
CA GLY A 14 -14.36 -9.27 2.05
C GLY A 14 -12.95 -9.85 2.16
N PRO A 15 -11.95 -9.20 1.54
CA PRO A 15 -10.55 -9.57 1.74
C PRO A 15 -10.17 -9.41 3.21
N SER A 16 -9.40 -10.36 3.75
CA SER A 16 -8.86 -10.28 5.11
C SER A 16 -7.76 -9.24 5.26
N ARG A 17 -7.16 -8.80 4.14
CA ARG A 17 -6.12 -7.76 4.12
C ARG A 17 -6.12 -7.03 2.78
N ALA A 18 -5.91 -5.72 2.83
CA ALA A 18 -5.75 -4.83 1.68
C ALA A 18 -4.42 -4.08 1.78
N TYR A 19 -3.74 -3.92 0.65
CA TYR A 19 -2.50 -3.15 0.53
C TYR A 19 -2.76 -1.96 -0.39
N PHE A 20 -2.72 -0.76 0.18
CA PHE A 20 -3.04 0.47 -0.54
C PHE A 20 -1.78 1.26 -0.88
N TYR A 21 -1.46 1.34 -2.17
CA TYR A 21 -0.31 2.10 -2.66
C TYR A 21 -0.76 3.43 -3.27
N TRP A 22 -0.56 4.53 -2.54
CA TRP A 22 -0.80 5.87 -3.04
C TRP A 22 0.47 6.46 -3.65
N VAL A 23 0.48 6.69 -4.96
CA VAL A 23 1.68 7.15 -5.67
C VAL A 23 1.38 8.46 -6.38
N THR A 24 2.00 9.55 -5.93
CA THR A 24 1.80 10.89 -6.51
C THR A 24 3.12 11.60 -6.80
N ARG A 25 3.10 12.59 -7.69
CA ARG A 25 4.19 13.55 -7.90
C ARG A 25 3.99 14.83 -7.11
N GLU A 26 2.75 15.20 -6.82
CA GLU A 26 2.41 16.51 -6.30
C GLU A 26 2.23 16.44 -4.78
N GLN A 27 3.00 17.24 -4.04
CA GLN A 27 2.90 17.27 -2.59
C GLN A 27 1.50 17.72 -2.13
N GLY A 28 0.87 18.66 -2.84
CA GLY A 28 -0.51 19.10 -2.57
C GLY A 28 -1.56 17.99 -2.71
N SER A 29 -1.26 16.89 -3.42
CA SER A 29 -2.14 15.72 -3.45
C SER A 29 -2.27 15.03 -2.09
N PHE A 30 -1.31 15.22 -1.18
CA PHE A 30 -1.43 14.67 0.17
C PHE A 30 -2.37 15.49 1.04
N GLU A 31 -2.50 16.81 0.84
CA GLU A 31 -3.35 17.64 1.70
C GLU A 31 -4.83 17.25 1.60
N TRP A 32 -5.36 17.01 0.39
CA TRP A 32 -6.75 16.60 0.23
C TRP A 32 -6.97 15.14 0.68
N PHE A 33 -5.98 14.27 0.52
CA PHE A 33 -6.09 12.85 0.85
C PHE A 33 -5.76 12.53 2.32
N LYS A 34 -5.11 13.48 3.03
CA LYS A 34 -4.72 13.35 4.44
C LYS A 34 -5.89 13.03 5.36
N GLY A 35 -7.06 13.65 5.13
CA GLY A 35 -8.26 13.40 5.94
C GLY A 35 -8.68 11.94 5.89
N VAL A 36 -8.80 11.40 4.67
CA VAL A 36 -9.12 9.99 4.42
C VAL A 36 -8.06 9.05 5.01
N MET A 37 -6.78 9.40 4.86
CA MET A 37 -5.68 8.59 5.38
C MET A 37 -5.66 8.50 6.90
N ASN A 38 -5.95 9.61 7.57
CA ASN A 38 -6.04 9.63 9.03
C ASN A 38 -7.26 8.86 9.52
N GLU A 39 -8.41 9.00 8.84
CA GLU A 39 -9.62 8.27 9.17
C GLU A 39 -9.41 6.76 9.02
N VAL A 40 -8.80 6.30 7.92
CA VAL A 40 -8.47 4.88 7.76
C VAL A 40 -7.50 4.41 8.84
N ALA A 41 -6.45 5.17 9.16
CA ALA A 41 -5.50 4.81 10.21
C ALA A 41 -6.12 4.79 11.62
N GLU A 42 -7.25 5.47 11.85
CA GLU A 42 -7.97 5.48 13.12
C GLU A 42 -9.07 4.42 13.21
N CYS A 43 -9.72 4.11 12.10
CA CYS A 43 -10.78 3.11 12.02
C CYS A 43 -10.26 1.68 11.82
N ASP A 44 -9.05 1.50 11.29
CA ASP A 44 -8.47 0.18 11.02
C ASP A 44 -7.91 -0.50 12.29
N THR A 45 -8.82 -0.97 13.13
CA THR A 45 -8.51 -1.62 14.41
C THR A 45 -7.91 -3.02 14.27
N ASP A 46 -8.19 -3.71 13.16
CA ASP A 46 -7.71 -5.07 12.88
C ASP A 46 -6.43 -5.08 12.01
N ASN A 47 -5.89 -3.91 11.66
CA ASN A 47 -4.78 -3.75 10.73
C ASN A 47 -5.07 -4.47 9.39
N ALA A 48 -6.31 -4.34 8.93
CA ALA A 48 -6.82 -4.90 7.69
C ALA A 48 -6.31 -4.13 6.46
N ILE A 49 -5.89 -2.87 6.60
CA ILE A 49 -5.43 -2.00 5.51
C ILE A 49 -4.00 -1.53 5.79
N GLU A 50 -3.05 -2.03 5.00
CA GLU A 50 -1.67 -1.55 5.02
C GLU A 50 -1.48 -0.46 3.96
N MET A 51 -1.14 0.75 4.39
CA MET A 51 -1.01 1.91 3.51
C MET A 51 0.46 2.25 3.23
N HIS A 52 0.78 2.48 1.95
CA HIS A 52 2.10 2.89 1.48
C HIS A 52 1.99 4.14 0.60
N ASN A 53 2.47 5.27 1.12
CA ASN A 53 2.51 6.53 0.40
C ASN A 53 3.82 6.70 -0.35
N TYR A 54 3.79 7.17 -1.59
CA TYR A 54 4.98 7.46 -2.39
C TYR A 54 4.90 8.86 -3.01
N LEU A 55 5.88 9.71 -2.68
CA LEU A 55 6.10 10.99 -3.34
C LEU A 55 7.24 10.87 -4.35
N THR A 56 6.87 10.83 -5.62
CA THR A 56 7.78 10.52 -6.74
C THR A 56 8.49 11.74 -7.34
N SER A 57 8.20 12.95 -6.85
CA SER A 57 8.92 14.19 -7.24
C SER A 57 10.24 14.38 -6.49
N VAL A 58 10.43 13.66 -5.38
CA VAL A 58 11.72 13.57 -4.69
C VAL A 58 12.51 12.46 -5.37
N TYR A 59 13.57 12.85 -6.09
CA TYR A 59 14.36 11.96 -6.94
C TYR A 59 15.02 10.82 -6.15
N GLU A 60 15.33 9.73 -6.86
CA GLU A 60 16.03 8.53 -6.38
C GLU A 60 17.40 8.82 -5.73
N GLU A 61 17.88 7.85 -4.94
CA GLU A 61 19.13 7.88 -4.15
C GLU A 61 20.30 8.59 -4.86
N GLY A 62 20.80 9.67 -4.24
CA GLY A 62 22.02 10.38 -4.68
C GLY A 62 21.96 11.90 -4.64
N ASP A 63 20.76 12.49 -4.58
CA ASP A 63 20.60 13.95 -4.41
C ASP A 63 20.60 14.31 -2.91
N ALA A 64 21.51 15.21 -2.49
CA ALA A 64 21.63 15.69 -1.12
C ALA A 64 20.30 16.24 -0.58
N ARG A 65 19.43 16.75 -1.47
CA ARG A 65 18.09 17.23 -1.11
C ARG A 65 17.15 16.10 -0.68
N SER A 66 17.19 14.94 -1.36
CA SER A 66 16.40 13.76 -0.99
C SER A 66 16.86 13.16 0.34
N ALA A 67 18.18 13.11 0.58
CA ALA A 67 18.75 12.62 1.84
C ALA A 67 18.37 13.51 3.04
N LEU A 68 18.41 14.84 2.87
CA LEU A 68 17.99 15.78 3.90
C LEU A 68 16.51 15.62 4.25
N ILE A 69 15.64 15.54 3.24
CA ILE A 69 14.20 15.36 3.45
C ILE A 69 13.94 14.02 4.17
N ALA A 70 14.60 12.93 3.76
CA ALA A 70 14.47 11.64 4.43
C ALA A 70 14.96 11.62 5.88
N MET A 71 16.05 12.35 6.19
CA MET A 71 16.53 12.50 7.57
C MET A 71 15.56 13.30 8.43
N VAL A 72 15.09 14.45 7.95
CA VAL A 72 14.08 15.28 8.66
C VAL A 72 12.82 14.45 8.91
N GLN A 73 12.37 13.71 7.89
CA GLN A 73 11.20 12.85 7.98
C GLN A 73 11.35 11.77 9.06
N SER A 74 12.50 11.09 9.09
CA SER A 74 12.77 10.03 10.05
C SER A 74 12.86 10.57 11.49
N LEU A 75 13.48 11.73 11.69
CA LEU A 75 13.62 12.36 13.00
C LEU A 75 12.29 12.80 13.61
N GLN A 76 11.42 13.42 12.81
CA GLN A 76 10.13 13.91 13.29
C GLN A 76 9.09 12.78 13.42
N HIS A 77 9.13 11.74 12.57
CA HIS A 77 8.33 10.54 12.79
C HIS A 77 8.70 9.84 14.10
N ALA A 78 9.99 9.76 14.42
CA ALA A 78 10.45 9.23 15.70
C ALA A 78 10.01 10.08 16.91
N LYS A 79 9.80 11.39 16.72
CA LYS A 79 9.40 12.32 17.79
C LYS A 79 7.89 12.39 18.02
N ASN A 80 7.10 12.41 16.94
CA ASN A 80 5.67 12.72 17.00
C ASN A 80 4.76 11.63 16.41
N GLY A 81 5.32 10.58 15.79
CA GLY A 81 4.55 9.53 15.10
C GLY A 81 3.80 10.00 13.85
N VAL A 82 4.17 11.18 13.32
CA VAL A 82 3.51 11.81 12.17
C VAL A 82 4.56 12.08 11.08
N ASP A 83 4.21 11.72 9.86
CA ASP A 83 4.93 11.99 8.63
C ASP A 83 4.84 13.48 8.25
N ILE A 84 5.95 14.15 7.96
CA ILE A 84 5.95 15.62 7.70
C ILE A 84 5.53 15.96 6.28
N VAL A 85 5.74 15.03 5.35
CA VAL A 85 5.41 15.23 3.95
C VAL A 85 3.89 15.23 3.77
N SER A 86 3.23 14.23 4.37
CA SER A 86 1.78 14.04 4.28
C SER A 86 1.01 14.58 5.48
N GLY A 87 1.68 14.81 6.61
CA GLY A 87 1.04 15.18 7.88
C GLY A 87 0.21 14.06 8.51
N SER A 88 0.35 12.79 8.07
CA SER A 88 -0.43 11.63 8.53
C SER A 88 0.38 10.68 9.41
N LYS A 89 -0.28 9.72 10.07
CA LYS A 89 0.41 8.64 10.82
C LYS A 89 1.11 7.62 9.89
N ILE A 90 0.93 7.74 8.58
CA ILE A 90 1.45 6.81 7.57
C ILE A 90 2.72 7.40 6.97
N ARG A 91 3.83 6.66 7.09
CA ARG A 91 5.12 7.08 6.58
C ARG A 91 5.12 7.18 5.05
N THR A 92 5.60 8.30 4.52
CA THR A 92 5.79 8.49 3.08
C THR A 92 7.13 7.93 2.62
N HIS A 93 7.14 7.14 1.55
CA HIS A 93 8.33 6.75 0.82
C HIS A 93 8.65 7.78 -0.26
N PHE A 94 9.93 8.01 -0.52
CA PHE A 94 10.38 8.79 -1.66
C PHE A 94 10.72 7.90 -2.85
N ALA A 95 10.81 8.50 -4.03
CA ALA A 95 10.93 7.80 -5.31
C ALA A 95 9.72 6.92 -5.65
N ARG A 96 9.86 6.12 -6.71
CA ARG A 96 8.80 5.23 -7.20
C ARG A 96 8.84 3.88 -6.46
N PRO A 97 7.69 3.22 -6.26
CA PRO A 97 7.69 1.84 -5.78
C PRO A 97 8.46 0.93 -6.72
N ASN A 98 9.30 0.05 -6.17
CA ASN A 98 9.81 -1.09 -6.91
C ASN A 98 8.73 -2.16 -6.96
N TRP A 99 7.88 -2.12 -7.99
CA TRP A 99 6.74 -3.03 -8.12
C TRP A 99 7.15 -4.50 -8.14
N ARG A 100 8.27 -4.85 -8.76
CA ARG A 100 8.78 -6.23 -8.75
C ARG A 100 9.06 -6.71 -7.32
N LYS A 101 9.68 -5.86 -6.50
CA LYS A 101 9.88 -6.15 -5.09
C LYS A 101 8.55 -6.29 -4.35
N VAL A 102 7.59 -5.40 -4.61
CA VAL A 102 6.24 -5.50 -4.01
C VAL A 102 5.58 -6.85 -4.34
N TYR A 103 5.54 -7.27 -5.61
CA TYR A 103 4.99 -8.57 -5.99
C TYR A 103 5.72 -9.74 -5.33
N SER A 104 7.05 -9.68 -5.26
CA SER A 104 7.86 -10.69 -4.58
C SER A 104 7.53 -10.78 -3.09
N ASP A 105 7.46 -9.64 -2.40
CA ASP A 105 7.16 -9.59 -0.97
C ASP A 105 5.72 -10.10 -0.70
N MET A 106 4.76 -9.73 -1.54
CA MET A 106 3.38 -10.23 -1.47
C MET A 106 3.28 -11.75 -1.68
N ALA A 107 3.98 -12.29 -2.69
CA ALA A 107 3.98 -13.73 -2.96
C ALA A 107 4.63 -14.54 -1.82
N ASN A 108 5.68 -14.00 -1.21
CA ASN A 108 6.35 -14.63 -0.07
C ASN A 108 5.50 -14.60 1.19
N THR A 109 4.79 -13.49 1.43
CA THR A 109 3.94 -13.28 2.61
C THR A 109 2.67 -14.12 2.52
N HIS A 110 2.05 -14.20 1.33
CA HIS A 110 0.74 -14.83 1.11
C HIS A 110 0.85 -16.07 0.23
N LYS A 111 1.60 -17.08 0.69
CA LYS A 111 1.76 -18.34 -0.04
C LYS A 111 0.42 -19.05 -0.23
N ASN A 112 0.23 -19.65 -1.41
CA ASN A 112 -1.01 -20.33 -1.82
C ASN A 112 -2.28 -19.45 -1.81
N ALA A 113 -2.15 -18.12 -1.74
CA ALA A 113 -3.28 -17.21 -1.75
C ALA A 113 -3.66 -16.75 -3.18
N ARG A 114 -4.83 -16.12 -3.29
CA ARG A 114 -5.27 -15.38 -4.47
C ARG A 114 -5.32 -13.89 -4.13
N ILE A 115 -4.62 -13.07 -4.90
CA ILE A 115 -4.53 -11.62 -4.69
C ILE A 115 -5.12 -10.91 -5.90
N GLY A 116 -6.14 -10.07 -5.66
CA GLY A 116 -6.60 -9.11 -6.66
C GLY A 116 -5.71 -7.88 -6.65
N VAL A 117 -5.23 -7.46 -7.82
CA VAL A 117 -4.45 -6.24 -8.01
C VAL A 117 -5.29 -5.26 -8.81
N PHE A 118 -5.73 -4.19 -8.16
CA PHE A 118 -6.54 -3.15 -8.77
C PHE A 118 -5.67 -1.91 -9.00
N TYR A 119 -5.66 -1.41 -10.23
CA TYR A 119 -4.88 -0.24 -10.61
C TYR A 119 -5.75 0.81 -11.30
N CYS A 120 -5.77 2.01 -10.73
CA CYS A 120 -6.37 3.21 -11.31
C CYS A 120 -5.30 4.31 -11.37
N GLY A 121 -4.96 4.77 -12.56
CA GLY A 121 -3.90 5.75 -12.77
C GLY A 121 -3.38 5.76 -14.20
N SER A 122 -2.21 6.38 -14.40
CA SER A 122 -1.60 6.53 -15.73
C SER A 122 -1.47 5.18 -16.47
N PRO A 123 -1.84 5.10 -17.76
CA PRO A 123 -1.71 3.88 -18.55
C PRO A 123 -0.29 3.31 -18.62
N THR A 124 0.73 4.15 -18.44
CA THR A 124 2.15 3.76 -18.54
C THR A 124 2.50 2.58 -17.64
N LEU A 125 1.91 2.51 -16.44
CA LEU A 125 2.22 1.47 -15.46
C LEU A 125 1.37 0.19 -15.63
N THR A 126 0.27 0.28 -16.38
CA THR A 126 -0.67 -0.84 -16.56
C THR A 126 0.02 -2.09 -17.13
N LYS A 127 0.88 -1.91 -18.15
CA LYS A 127 1.59 -3.02 -18.78
C LYS A 127 2.52 -3.72 -17.78
N THR A 128 3.34 -2.95 -17.08
CA THR A 128 4.30 -3.48 -16.09
C THR A 128 3.61 -4.26 -14.97
N LEU A 129 2.54 -3.70 -14.38
CA LEU A 129 1.83 -4.39 -13.30
C LEU A 129 1.16 -5.68 -13.78
N ARG A 130 0.58 -5.66 -14.99
CA ARG A 130 -0.01 -6.85 -15.59
C ARG A 130 1.02 -7.94 -15.86
N GLU A 131 2.19 -7.58 -16.41
CA GLU A 131 3.28 -8.52 -16.68
C GLU A 131 3.82 -9.14 -15.39
N LEU A 132 4.01 -8.34 -14.34
CA LEU A 132 4.42 -8.85 -13.03
C LEU A 132 3.37 -9.78 -12.42
N ALA A 133 2.08 -9.46 -12.53
CA ALA A 133 1.01 -10.33 -12.05
C ALA A 133 1.04 -11.70 -12.75
N ILE A 134 1.24 -11.73 -14.07
CA ILE A 134 1.39 -12.97 -14.83
C ILE A 134 2.64 -13.73 -14.37
N GLU A 135 3.79 -13.06 -14.35
CA GLU A 135 5.07 -13.68 -13.99
C GLU A 135 5.03 -14.34 -12.62
N PHE A 136 4.68 -13.58 -11.57
CA PHE A 136 4.65 -14.10 -10.20
C PHE A 136 3.54 -15.12 -9.99
N SER A 137 2.44 -15.04 -10.76
CA SER A 137 1.45 -16.12 -10.77
C SER A 137 2.04 -17.42 -11.29
N HIS A 138 2.93 -17.40 -12.27
CA HIS A 138 3.54 -18.62 -12.82
C HIS A 138 4.71 -19.15 -11.98
N THR A 139 5.52 -18.27 -11.41
CA THR A 139 6.77 -18.64 -10.73
C THR A 139 6.61 -18.87 -9.23
N THR A 140 5.46 -18.54 -8.65
CA THR A 140 5.19 -18.71 -7.21
C THR A 140 3.89 -19.48 -6.95
N THR A 141 3.63 -19.80 -5.68
CA THR A 141 2.37 -20.42 -5.26
C THR A 141 1.18 -19.46 -5.23
N THR A 142 1.43 -18.16 -5.29
CA THR A 142 0.42 -17.11 -5.14
C THR A 142 -0.12 -16.71 -6.50
N ARG A 143 -1.45 -16.59 -6.64
CA ARG A 143 -2.10 -16.23 -7.90
C ARG A 143 -2.56 -14.78 -7.88
N PHE A 144 -2.01 -13.98 -8.78
CA PHE A 144 -2.35 -12.57 -8.94
C PHE A 144 -3.33 -12.37 -10.09
N HIS A 145 -4.41 -11.63 -9.83
CA HIS A 145 -5.41 -11.25 -10.82
C HIS A 145 -5.37 -9.73 -11.01
N PHE A 146 -4.90 -9.27 -12.17
CA PHE A 146 -4.75 -7.83 -12.44
C PHE A 146 -5.99 -7.23 -13.10
N HIS A 147 -6.48 -6.14 -12.52
CA HIS A 147 -7.64 -5.37 -12.94
C HIS A 147 -7.24 -3.91 -13.17
N LYS A 148 -7.49 -3.41 -14.39
CA LYS A 148 -7.36 -1.98 -14.69
C LYS A 148 -8.73 -1.35 -14.45
N GLU A 149 -8.78 -0.38 -13.54
CA GLU A 149 -9.99 0.31 -13.14
C GLU A 149 -9.96 1.76 -13.61
N ASN A 150 -11.15 2.35 -13.80
CA ASN A 150 -11.32 3.80 -13.96
C ASN A 150 -12.35 4.23 -12.89
N PHE A 151 -11.84 4.70 -11.75
CA PHE A 151 -12.66 5.19 -10.64
C PHE A 151 -12.89 6.70 -10.74
#